data_AF-A0A318AU41-F1
#
_entry.id   AF-A0A318AU41-F1
#
_cell.length_a   1.000
_cell.length_b   1.000
_cell.length_c   1.000
_cell.angle_alpha   90.00
_cell.angle_beta   90.00
_cell.angle_gamma   90.00
#
_symmetry.space_group_name_H-M   'P 1'
#
loop_
_entity.id
_entity.type
_entity.pdbx_description
1 polymer ?
#
loop_
_entity_poly.entity_id
_entity_poly.type
_entity_poly.pdbx_seq_one_letter_code
_entity_poly.pdbx_strand_id
1 'polypeptide(L)'
;MSETFGRRKPAPSPDQPTKPRRWPAWPLFLLAMIPAYLLQQVPLLNLILFFALSPLWIGLLFNAALVTMAVDAWRRAAPRWLLVIPVLVYGGNLVWCVTGYLDYRALDERLRRENAAAHLPFDPAQASILAPGQLAQTLVEGYALPVVYRYPDVYRSGQPAALRVLPRATCETIPKSPDLRMTAQRMMVGRALVSNACVLTLPGEPQGPVVRVAAGEGPGDLEPGLRRLTLTAPDGRAVALAYGIAAVPSPVPFPLVSCLTWTRHECTAGLYRLKPGVGGGAGGFAGMVAGVLGLAERPIHTTRTGGRLILSLDEAQTRALAAGSAPAVAQARAFGRQAVDRSLARFSRLMAGEDLAQDEDFSRWIVVSNADQVDPEALLAAIGRAYGDCSRSSAQQAFADVAAALPAEAFARIGPSLAPLVGEDAALEGLAVRLGDLG
;
A
#
# COMPACT_ATOMS: atom_id res chain seq x y z
N MET A 1 -66.58 41.34 -37.66
CA MET A 1 -66.94 39.93 -37.90
C MET A 1 -66.20 39.48 -39.15
N SER A 2 -65.09 38.77 -38.99
CA SER A 2 -64.30 38.22 -40.10
C SER A 2 -63.90 36.80 -39.70
N GLU A 3 -64.56 35.84 -40.31
CA GLU A 3 -64.34 34.40 -40.14
C GLU A 3 -62.96 34.02 -40.67
N THR A 4 -62.01 33.77 -39.77
CA THR A 4 -60.78 33.04 -40.11
C THR A 4 -61.12 31.56 -40.23
N PHE A 5 -61.58 31.16 -41.42
CA PHE A 5 -61.73 29.76 -41.82
C PHE A 5 -60.39 29.02 -41.67
N GLY A 6 -60.38 28.01 -40.80
CA GLY A 6 -59.23 27.15 -40.58
C GLY A 6 -58.83 26.43 -41.86
N ARG A 7 -57.65 26.76 -42.39
CA ARG A 7 -56.96 25.94 -43.41
C ARG A 7 -56.76 24.53 -42.84
N ARG A 8 -57.54 23.56 -43.30
CA ARG A 8 -57.25 22.14 -43.08
C ARG A 8 -55.82 21.88 -43.57
N LYS A 9 -54.95 21.36 -42.69
CA LYS A 9 -53.63 20.86 -43.10
C LYS A 9 -53.88 19.86 -44.25
N PRO A 10 -53.25 20.04 -45.43
CA PRO A 10 -53.39 19.10 -46.52
C PRO A 10 -53.03 17.69 -46.04
N ALA A 11 -53.82 16.70 -46.44
CA ALA A 11 -53.55 15.31 -46.11
C ALA A 11 -52.11 14.97 -46.57
N PRO A 12 -51.30 14.29 -45.73
CA PRO A 12 -49.96 13.92 -46.12
C PRO A 12 -50.01 13.09 -47.42
N SER A 13 -49.21 13.49 -48.41
CA SER A 13 -49.12 12.79 -49.70
C SER A 13 -48.72 11.33 -49.46
N PRO A 14 -49.38 10.35 -50.09
CA PRO A 14 -49.07 8.92 -49.95
C PRO A 14 -47.63 8.56 -50.37
N ASP A 15 -46.96 9.44 -51.12
CA ASP A 15 -45.60 9.22 -51.62
C ASP A 15 -44.48 9.77 -50.71
N GLN A 16 -44.80 10.29 -49.52
CA GLN A 16 -43.74 10.69 -48.60
C GLN A 16 -43.04 9.46 -48.00
N PRO A 17 -41.74 9.23 -48.27
CA PRO A 17 -41.01 8.10 -47.72
C PRO A 17 -41.08 8.19 -46.20
N THR A 18 -41.67 7.17 -45.57
CA THR A 18 -41.72 7.09 -44.11
C THR A 18 -40.28 7.10 -43.61
N LYS A 19 -39.91 8.16 -42.88
CA LYS A 19 -38.56 8.31 -42.32
C LYS A 19 -38.24 7.02 -41.54
N PRO A 20 -37.14 6.31 -41.84
CA PRO A 20 -36.86 5.02 -41.24
C PRO A 20 -36.89 5.16 -39.72
N ARG A 21 -37.74 4.36 -39.07
CA ARG A 21 -37.90 4.37 -37.62
C ARG A 21 -36.56 3.96 -37.02
N ARG A 22 -35.85 4.91 -36.41
CA ARG A 22 -34.59 4.65 -35.72
C ARG A 22 -34.88 3.67 -34.58
N TRP A 23 -34.15 2.55 -34.56
CA TRP A 23 -34.24 1.57 -33.49
C TRP A 23 -33.74 2.20 -32.19
N PRO A 24 -34.37 1.90 -31.03
CA PRO A 24 -33.88 2.38 -29.74
C PRO A 24 -32.49 1.80 -29.47
N ALA A 25 -31.58 2.62 -28.97
CA ALA A 25 -30.19 2.24 -28.75
C ALA A 25 -29.98 1.53 -27.39
N TRP A 26 -30.84 1.79 -26.40
CA TRP A 26 -30.69 1.24 -25.05
C TRP A 26 -30.58 -0.30 -24.94
N PRO A 27 -31.27 -1.12 -25.77
CA PRO A 27 -31.13 -2.58 -25.68
C PRO A 27 -29.72 -3.06 -26.03
N LEU A 28 -28.99 -2.34 -26.91
CA LEU A 28 -27.62 -2.70 -27.28
C LEU A 28 -26.68 -2.66 -26.08
N PHE A 29 -26.83 -1.65 -25.21
CA PHE A 29 -26.01 -1.52 -24.01
C PHE A 29 -26.31 -2.62 -22.98
N LEU A 30 -27.58 -2.99 -22.80
CA LEU A 30 -27.94 -4.10 -21.91
C LEU A 30 -27.44 -5.45 -22.44
N LEU A 31 -27.58 -5.69 -23.75
CA LEU A 31 -27.07 -6.90 -24.38
C LEU A 31 -25.55 -6.99 -24.30
N ALA A 32 -24.84 -5.85 -24.42
CA ALA A 32 -23.39 -5.80 -24.28
C ALA A 32 -22.89 -6.12 -22.85
N MET A 33 -23.75 -6.04 -21.82
CA MET A 33 -23.37 -6.47 -20.46
C MET A 33 -23.19 -7.98 -20.35
N ILE A 34 -23.93 -8.77 -21.15
CA ILE A 34 -23.85 -10.24 -21.13
C ILE A 34 -22.46 -10.76 -21.50
N PRO A 35 -21.88 -10.42 -22.66
CA PRO A 35 -20.53 -10.88 -22.99
C PRO A 35 -19.50 -10.31 -22.03
N ALA A 36 -19.66 -9.08 -21.54
CA ALA A 36 -18.76 -8.52 -20.52
C ALA A 36 -18.75 -9.36 -19.23
N TYR A 37 -19.92 -9.82 -18.78
CA TYR A 37 -20.04 -10.73 -17.63
C TYR A 37 -19.47 -12.12 -17.93
N LEU A 38 -19.79 -12.71 -19.10
CA LEU A 38 -19.30 -14.04 -19.48
C LEU A 38 -17.78 -14.07 -19.61
N LEU A 39 -17.18 -13.01 -20.14
CA LEU A 39 -15.73 -12.87 -20.25
C LEU A 39 -15.02 -12.87 -18.88
N GLN A 40 -15.67 -12.32 -17.84
CA GLN A 40 -15.14 -12.33 -16.47
C GLN A 40 -15.21 -13.72 -15.79
N GLN A 41 -15.96 -14.67 -16.33
CA GLN A 41 -16.02 -16.04 -15.78
C GLN A 41 -14.78 -16.87 -16.11
N VAL A 42 -13.99 -16.47 -17.12
CA VAL A 42 -12.76 -17.18 -17.52
C VAL A 42 -11.58 -16.63 -16.70
N PRO A 43 -10.90 -17.42 -15.85
CA PRO A 43 -9.94 -16.89 -14.88
C PRO A 43 -8.78 -16.08 -15.48
N LEU A 44 -8.21 -16.55 -16.59
CA LEU A 44 -7.10 -15.86 -17.26
C LEU A 44 -7.55 -14.54 -17.89
N LEU A 45 -8.72 -14.53 -18.54
CA LEU A 45 -9.30 -13.31 -19.12
C LEU A 45 -9.70 -12.33 -18.02
N ASN A 46 -10.27 -12.81 -16.91
CA ASN A 46 -10.66 -11.99 -15.78
C ASN A 46 -9.46 -11.21 -15.20
N LEU A 47 -8.27 -11.82 -15.13
CA LEU A 47 -7.06 -11.12 -14.70
C LEU A 47 -6.71 -9.95 -15.63
N ILE A 48 -6.69 -10.19 -16.95
CA ILE A 48 -6.43 -9.15 -17.96
C ILE A 48 -7.51 -8.06 -17.88
N LEU A 49 -8.76 -8.48 -17.76
CA LEU A 49 -9.93 -7.61 -17.68
C LEU A 49 -9.96 -6.80 -16.39
N PHE A 50 -9.45 -7.33 -15.27
CA PHE A 50 -9.31 -6.59 -14.02
C PHE A 50 -8.38 -5.38 -14.21
N PHE A 51 -7.23 -5.57 -14.89
CA PHE A 51 -6.35 -4.47 -15.27
C PHE A 51 -6.99 -3.51 -16.28
N ALA A 52 -7.90 -3.99 -17.12
CA ALA A 52 -8.71 -3.17 -18.02
C ALA A 52 -9.93 -2.49 -17.34
N LEU A 53 -10.02 -2.55 -15.99
CA LEU A 53 -11.12 -2.00 -15.20
C LEU A 53 -12.50 -2.58 -15.57
N SER A 54 -12.55 -3.85 -15.99
CA SER A 54 -13.79 -4.51 -16.40
C SER A 54 -14.91 -4.51 -15.35
N PRO A 55 -14.65 -4.54 -14.02
CA PRO A 55 -15.75 -4.41 -13.05
C PRO A 55 -16.53 -3.10 -13.22
N LEU A 56 -15.90 -2.06 -13.77
CA LEU A 56 -16.55 -0.77 -14.07
C LEU A 56 -17.39 -0.81 -15.35
N TRP A 57 -17.13 -1.72 -16.28
CA TRP A 57 -17.80 -1.72 -17.58
C TRP A 57 -19.30 -2.01 -17.46
N ILE A 58 -19.67 -2.96 -16.58
CA ILE A 58 -21.08 -3.29 -16.32
C ILE A 58 -21.82 -2.07 -15.77
N GLY A 59 -21.21 -1.34 -14.82
CA GLY A 59 -21.78 -0.11 -14.29
C GLY A 59 -21.89 1.00 -15.34
N LEU A 60 -20.90 1.15 -16.21
CA LEU A 60 -20.92 2.13 -17.30
C LEU A 60 -21.99 1.80 -18.36
N LEU A 61 -22.06 0.55 -18.81
CA LEU A 61 -23.06 0.07 -19.79
C LEU A 61 -24.48 0.20 -19.22
N PHE A 62 -24.67 -0.14 -17.95
CA PHE A 62 -25.96 0.03 -17.27
C PHE A 62 -26.41 1.50 -17.27
N ASN A 63 -25.54 2.42 -16.86
CA ASN A 63 -25.87 3.85 -16.85
C ASN A 63 -26.06 4.40 -18.27
N ALA A 64 -25.27 3.95 -19.26
CA ALA A 64 -25.47 4.29 -20.67
C ALA A 64 -26.83 3.79 -21.20
N ALA A 65 -27.25 2.58 -20.83
CA ALA A 65 -28.56 2.04 -21.18
C ALA A 65 -29.69 2.91 -20.61
N LEU A 66 -29.60 3.34 -19.34
CA LEU A 66 -30.62 4.20 -18.72
C LEU A 66 -30.69 5.59 -19.37
N VAL A 67 -29.54 6.21 -19.65
CA VAL A 67 -29.48 7.53 -20.31
C VAL A 67 -30.05 7.44 -21.72
N THR A 68 -29.65 6.45 -22.50
CA THR A 68 -30.17 6.27 -23.87
C THR A 68 -31.65 5.90 -23.88
N MET A 69 -32.13 5.11 -22.90
CA MET A 69 -33.55 4.83 -22.73
C MET A 69 -34.36 6.11 -22.51
N ALA A 70 -33.86 7.02 -21.66
CA ALA A 70 -34.50 8.31 -21.43
C ALA A 70 -34.51 9.18 -22.69
N VAL A 71 -33.39 9.24 -23.42
CA VAL A 71 -33.27 10.00 -24.67
C VAL A 71 -34.19 9.45 -25.75
N ASP A 72 -34.28 8.13 -25.90
CA ASP A 72 -35.13 7.47 -26.90
C ASP A 72 -36.62 7.64 -26.58
N ALA A 73 -37.00 7.54 -25.31
CA ALA A 73 -38.38 7.80 -24.87
C ALA A 73 -38.76 9.29 -25.04
N TRP A 74 -37.83 10.22 -24.76
CA TRP A 74 -38.01 11.65 -25.00
C TRP A 74 -38.22 11.98 -26.49
N ARG A 75 -37.38 11.38 -27.35
CA ARG A 75 -37.45 11.50 -28.82
C ARG A 75 -38.61 10.70 -29.45
N ARG A 76 -39.41 9.99 -28.65
CA ARG A 76 -40.49 9.08 -29.08
C ARG A 76 -40.02 7.92 -29.99
N ALA A 77 -38.72 7.59 -29.94
CA ALA A 77 -38.19 6.37 -30.54
C ALA A 77 -38.59 5.13 -29.72
N ALA A 78 -38.84 5.31 -28.42
CA ALA A 78 -39.39 4.32 -27.51
C ALA A 78 -40.66 4.85 -26.81
N PRO A 79 -41.51 3.98 -26.23
CA PRO A 79 -42.67 4.39 -25.45
C PRO A 79 -42.31 5.32 -24.28
N ARG A 80 -43.07 6.40 -24.08
CA ARG A 80 -42.80 7.41 -23.04
C ARG A 80 -42.82 6.87 -21.61
N TRP A 81 -43.60 5.83 -21.34
CA TRP A 81 -43.68 5.22 -20.01
C TRP A 81 -42.33 4.61 -19.58
N LEU A 82 -41.42 4.30 -20.51
CA LEU A 82 -40.06 3.84 -20.19
C LEU A 82 -39.24 4.89 -19.43
N LEU A 83 -39.61 6.18 -19.46
CA LEU A 83 -38.98 7.21 -18.62
C LEU A 83 -39.12 6.93 -17.12
N VAL A 84 -40.14 6.15 -16.72
CA VAL A 84 -40.34 5.77 -15.32
C VAL A 84 -39.16 4.96 -14.80
N ILE A 85 -38.54 4.11 -15.63
CA ILE A 85 -37.43 3.24 -15.21
C ILE A 85 -36.21 4.03 -14.72
N PRO A 86 -35.57 4.92 -15.53
CA PRO A 86 -34.44 5.70 -15.07
C PRO A 86 -34.82 6.63 -13.90
N VAL A 87 -36.04 7.19 -13.89
CA VAL A 87 -36.52 8.01 -12.77
C VAL A 87 -36.57 7.21 -11.46
N LEU A 88 -37.12 6.00 -11.48
CA LEU A 88 -37.17 5.14 -10.29
C LEU A 88 -35.78 4.67 -9.87
N VAL A 89 -34.91 4.30 -10.82
CA VAL A 89 -33.55 3.83 -10.51
C VAL A 89 -32.71 4.94 -9.89
N TYR A 90 -32.65 6.12 -10.53
CA TYR A 90 -31.87 7.24 -9.99
C TYR A 90 -32.52 7.87 -8.77
N GLY A 91 -33.85 8.04 -8.77
CA GLY A 91 -34.59 8.60 -7.63
C GLY A 91 -34.50 7.72 -6.39
N GLY A 92 -34.73 6.40 -6.56
CA GLY A 92 -34.59 5.42 -5.47
C GLY A 92 -33.15 5.35 -4.95
N ASN A 93 -32.15 5.34 -5.85
CA ASN A 93 -30.74 5.35 -5.45
C ASN A 93 -30.35 6.65 -4.72
N LEU A 94 -30.88 7.81 -5.14
CA LEU A 94 -30.62 9.07 -4.47
C LEU A 94 -31.19 9.08 -3.05
N VAL A 95 -32.43 8.61 -2.86
CA VAL A 95 -33.02 8.45 -1.52
C VAL A 95 -32.15 7.53 -0.67
N TRP A 96 -31.73 6.37 -1.21
CA TRP A 96 -30.87 5.44 -0.50
C TRP A 96 -29.48 6.02 -0.15
N CYS A 97 -28.89 6.80 -1.06
CA CYS A 97 -27.63 7.50 -0.84
C CYS A 97 -27.76 8.55 0.27
N VAL A 98 -28.85 9.32 0.28
CA VAL A 98 -29.09 10.35 1.30
C VAL A 98 -29.28 9.69 2.66
N THR A 99 -30.12 8.66 2.78
CA THR A 99 -30.32 7.96 4.06
C THR A 99 -29.02 7.35 4.56
N GLY A 100 -28.29 6.63 3.70
CA GLY A 100 -27.00 6.05 4.07
C GLY A 100 -25.94 7.08 4.46
N TYR A 101 -25.97 8.29 3.88
CA TYR A 101 -25.09 9.38 4.28
C TYR A 101 -25.45 9.96 5.65
N LEU A 102 -26.74 10.10 5.95
CA LEU A 102 -27.21 10.52 7.27
C LEU A 102 -26.84 9.51 8.36
N ASP A 103 -27.04 8.22 8.09
CA ASP A 103 -26.64 7.13 8.99
C ASP A 103 -25.14 7.14 9.24
N TYR A 104 -24.34 7.32 8.18
CA TYR A 104 -22.88 7.47 8.28
C TYR A 104 -22.49 8.67 9.17
N ARG A 105 -23.10 9.84 8.97
CA ARG A 105 -22.80 11.04 9.76
C ARG A 105 -23.17 10.86 11.23
N ALA A 106 -24.32 10.24 11.50
CA ALA A 106 -24.76 9.95 12.86
C ALA A 106 -23.83 8.95 13.55
N LEU A 107 -23.42 7.90 12.84
CA LEU A 107 -22.46 6.90 13.32
C LEU A 107 -21.09 7.54 13.60
N ASP A 108 -20.54 8.31 12.65
CA ASP A 108 -19.25 8.98 12.82
C ASP A 108 -19.25 9.92 14.02
N GLU A 109 -20.28 10.76 14.16
CA GLU A 109 -20.41 11.70 15.27
C GLU A 109 -20.60 10.98 16.62
N ARG A 110 -21.33 9.87 16.64
CA ARG A 110 -21.44 9.01 17.83
C ARG A 110 -20.07 8.48 18.25
N LEU A 111 -19.36 7.82 17.34
CA LEU A 111 -18.05 7.22 17.63
C LEU A 111 -17.01 8.28 18.00
N ARG A 112 -17.02 9.44 17.35
CA ARG A 112 -16.13 10.55 17.70
C ARG A 112 -16.38 11.07 19.10
N ARG A 113 -17.64 11.21 19.52
CA ARG A 113 -17.98 11.61 20.90
C ARG A 113 -17.56 10.56 21.93
N GLU A 114 -17.80 9.28 21.65
CA GLU A 114 -17.35 8.17 22.50
C GLU A 114 -15.82 8.16 22.64
N ASN A 115 -15.10 8.29 21.53
CA ASN A 115 -13.62 8.32 21.53
C ASN A 115 -13.06 9.60 22.16
N ALA A 116 -13.75 10.74 22.05
CA ALA A 116 -13.31 12.01 22.66
C ALA A 116 -13.50 12.03 24.18
N ALA A 117 -14.44 11.24 24.71
CA ALA A 117 -14.58 11.05 26.16
C ALA A 117 -13.47 10.18 26.75
N ALA A 118 -12.75 9.43 25.91
CA ALA A 118 -11.64 8.60 26.30
C ALA A 118 -10.36 9.43 26.46
N HIS A 119 -9.73 9.30 27.63
CA HIS A 119 -8.43 9.92 27.90
C HIS A 119 -7.51 8.94 28.62
N LEU A 120 -6.28 8.84 28.13
CA LEU A 120 -5.24 8.02 28.73
C LEU A 120 -4.00 8.89 28.93
N PRO A 121 -3.61 9.20 30.19
CA PRO A 121 -2.45 10.03 30.47
C PRO A 121 -1.19 9.46 29.81
N PHE A 122 -0.49 10.29 29.05
CA PHE A 122 0.72 9.91 28.34
C PHE A 122 1.68 11.09 28.26
N ASP A 123 2.94 10.84 28.62
CA ASP A 123 4.03 11.79 28.46
C ASP A 123 5.03 11.22 27.43
N PRO A 124 5.17 11.84 26.24
CA PRO A 124 6.09 11.37 25.20
C PRO A 124 7.58 11.43 25.61
N ALA A 125 7.92 12.15 26.67
CA ALA A 125 9.29 12.19 27.20
C ALA A 125 9.62 10.99 28.09
N GLN A 126 8.61 10.37 28.72
CA GLN A 126 8.78 9.30 29.71
C GLN A 126 8.32 7.94 29.21
N ALA A 127 7.33 7.91 28.30
CA ALA A 127 6.72 6.70 27.80
C ALA A 127 6.82 6.61 26.28
N SER A 128 6.87 5.38 25.78
CA SER A 128 6.86 5.08 24.35
C SER A 128 5.53 4.46 23.93
N ILE A 129 5.21 4.53 22.63
CA ILE A 129 4.03 3.88 22.07
C ILE A 129 4.47 2.64 21.29
N LEU A 130 3.81 1.51 21.50
CA LEU A 130 3.95 0.31 20.67
C LEU A 130 2.66 0.09 19.88
N ALA A 131 2.71 0.22 18.55
CA ALA A 131 1.54 0.22 17.68
C ALA A 131 1.71 -0.68 16.44
N PRO A 132 0.61 -1.15 15.81
CA PRO A 132 0.69 -2.05 14.67
C PRO A 132 0.99 -1.32 13.35
N GLY A 133 1.79 -1.96 12.50
CA GLY A 133 1.90 -1.66 11.06
C GLY A 133 1.94 -0.18 10.70
N GLN A 134 1.00 0.22 9.84
CA GLN A 134 0.87 1.59 9.33
C GLN A 134 0.50 2.61 10.42
N LEU A 135 -0.16 2.21 11.51
CA LEU A 135 -0.53 3.14 12.57
C LEU A 135 0.73 3.70 13.26
N ALA A 136 1.72 2.86 13.54
CA ALA A 136 3.00 3.30 14.10
C ALA A 136 3.69 4.33 13.18
N GLN A 137 3.67 4.07 11.87
CA GLN A 137 4.23 4.97 10.86
C GLN A 137 3.51 6.32 10.85
N THR A 138 2.19 6.34 10.76
CA THR A 138 1.42 7.58 10.73
C THR A 138 1.51 8.36 12.04
N LEU A 139 1.64 7.68 13.18
CA LEU A 139 1.88 8.32 14.48
C LEU A 139 3.24 9.05 14.52
N VAL A 140 4.33 8.39 14.13
CA VAL A 140 5.67 9.00 14.18
C VAL A 140 5.81 10.16 13.17
N GLU A 141 5.14 10.06 12.02
CA GLU A 141 5.16 11.09 10.98
C GLU A 141 4.29 12.30 11.34
N GLY A 142 3.07 12.07 11.85
CA GLY A 142 2.08 13.13 12.07
C GLY A 142 2.19 13.85 13.41
N TYR A 143 2.83 13.24 14.41
CA TYR A 143 2.79 13.73 15.80
C TYR A 143 4.18 13.95 16.39
N ALA A 144 4.26 14.78 17.42
CA ALA A 144 5.51 15.16 18.10
C ALA A 144 6.03 14.07 19.05
N LEU A 145 6.25 12.86 18.51
CA LEU A 145 6.79 11.71 19.22
C LEU A 145 8.29 11.55 18.91
N PRO A 146 9.15 11.31 19.92
CA PRO A 146 10.58 11.06 19.69
C PRO A 146 10.84 9.68 19.05
N VAL A 147 10.04 8.69 19.44
CA VAL A 147 10.11 7.31 18.92
C VAL A 147 8.73 6.65 19.01
N VAL A 148 8.40 5.84 18.01
CA VAL A 148 7.26 4.92 18.07
C VAL A 148 7.76 3.53 17.74
N TYR A 149 7.35 2.54 18.53
CA TYR A 149 7.68 1.16 18.28
C TYR A 149 6.58 0.50 17.46
N ARG A 150 6.97 -0.30 16.48
CA ARG A 150 6.09 -1.13 15.67
C ARG A 150 6.19 -2.56 16.11
N TYR A 151 5.04 -3.24 16.27
CA TYR A 151 5.03 -4.69 16.49
C TYR A 151 5.83 -5.42 15.40
N PRO A 152 6.50 -6.54 15.73
CA PRO A 152 7.19 -7.35 14.74
C PRO A 152 6.21 -7.77 13.64
N ASP A 153 6.62 -7.60 12.38
CA ASP A 153 5.89 -8.18 11.26
C ASP A 153 6.04 -9.71 11.38
N VAL A 154 4.98 -10.48 11.09
CA VAL A 154 4.98 -11.96 11.22
C VAL A 154 6.15 -12.61 10.45
N TYR A 155 6.66 -11.93 9.43
CA TYR A 155 7.76 -12.36 8.58
C TYR A 155 9.16 -11.86 9.02
N ARG A 156 9.29 -11.15 10.16
CA ARG A 156 10.55 -10.54 10.61
C ARG A 156 10.82 -10.78 12.09
N SER A 157 11.98 -11.37 12.38
CA SER A 157 12.77 -11.48 13.62
C SER A 157 12.16 -11.33 15.03
N GLY A 158 10.84 -11.37 15.25
CA GLY A 158 10.17 -11.33 16.57
C GLY A 158 10.37 -10.05 17.39
N GLN A 159 11.32 -9.19 17.03
CA GLN A 159 11.65 -7.95 17.74
C GLN A 159 10.86 -6.75 17.21
N PRO A 160 10.36 -5.86 18.08
CA PRO A 160 9.80 -4.59 17.66
C PRO A 160 10.80 -3.73 16.89
N ALA A 161 10.27 -2.88 16.02
CA ALA A 161 11.07 -1.87 15.31
C ALA A 161 10.81 -0.48 15.89
N ALA A 162 11.87 0.23 16.28
CA ALA A 162 11.82 1.64 16.62
C ALA A 162 11.79 2.50 15.34
N LEU A 163 10.77 3.34 15.22
CA LEU A 163 10.62 4.33 14.17
C LEU A 163 10.94 5.71 14.74
N ARG A 164 11.76 6.49 14.04
CA ARG A 164 12.18 7.84 14.44
C ARG A 164 12.18 8.77 13.23
N VAL A 165 11.67 9.99 13.40
CA VAL A 165 11.85 11.04 12.38
C VAL A 165 13.21 11.68 12.57
N LEU A 166 13.98 11.80 11.49
CA LEU A 166 15.28 12.44 11.48
C LEU A 166 15.33 13.53 10.40
N PRO A 167 16.19 14.56 10.56
CA PRO A 167 16.48 15.49 9.48
C PRO A 167 17.07 14.75 8.29
N ARG A 168 16.70 15.15 7.07
CA ARG A 168 17.16 14.49 5.84
C ARG A 168 18.69 14.44 5.73
N ALA A 169 19.37 15.53 6.06
CA ALA A 169 20.83 15.59 6.04
C ALA A 169 21.44 14.49 6.94
N THR A 170 20.85 14.25 8.12
CA THR A 170 21.27 13.17 9.02
C THR A 170 21.04 11.80 8.40
N CYS A 171 19.87 11.59 7.77
CA CYS A 171 19.54 10.33 7.13
C CYS A 171 20.50 9.94 6.00
N GLU A 172 20.99 10.92 5.25
CA GLU A 172 21.96 10.71 4.18
C GLU A 172 23.32 10.23 4.72
N THR A 173 23.60 10.43 6.01
CA THR A 173 24.80 9.90 6.69
C THR A 173 24.65 8.48 7.23
N ILE A 174 23.43 7.92 7.18
CA ILE A 174 23.16 6.55 7.61
C ILE A 174 23.49 5.64 6.44
N PRO A 175 24.42 4.68 6.59
CA PRO A 175 24.71 3.73 5.53
C PRO A 175 23.42 3.01 5.15
N LYS A 176 23.18 2.82 3.85
CA LYS A 176 22.05 2.01 3.40
C LYS A 176 22.21 0.64 4.02
N SER A 177 21.35 0.31 4.99
CA SER A 177 21.44 -1.00 5.61
C SER A 177 20.99 -2.01 4.61
N PRO A 178 21.73 -3.10 4.54
CA PRO A 178 21.29 -4.16 3.69
C PRO A 178 20.30 -5.13 4.31
N ASP A 179 20.20 -5.06 5.63
CA ASP A 179 19.15 -5.67 6.38
C ASP A 179 17.87 -4.81 6.28
N LEU A 180 16.81 -5.37 5.68
CA LEU A 180 15.52 -4.70 5.52
C LEU A 180 14.87 -4.29 6.86
N ARG A 181 15.38 -4.79 7.99
CA ARG A 181 14.96 -4.38 9.33
C ARG A 181 15.46 -2.99 9.71
N MET A 182 16.51 -2.49 9.05
CA MET A 182 16.97 -1.11 9.15
C MET A 182 16.74 -0.36 7.84
N THR A 183 15.90 0.66 7.86
CA THR A 183 15.62 1.47 6.67
C THR A 183 15.54 2.95 7.01
N ALA A 184 16.08 3.80 6.14
CA ALA A 184 15.85 5.23 6.18
C ALA A 184 15.01 5.59 4.94
N GLN A 185 13.72 5.85 5.14
CA GLN A 185 12.79 6.17 4.06
C GLN A 185 12.39 7.63 4.12
N ARG A 186 12.11 8.23 2.97
CA ARG A 186 11.62 9.62 2.96
C ARG A 186 10.29 9.68 3.71
N MET A 187 10.14 10.70 4.54
CA MET A 187 8.93 10.90 5.33
C MET A 187 7.76 11.29 4.42
N MET A 188 6.60 10.67 4.63
CA MET A 188 5.36 11.04 3.95
C MET A 188 4.33 11.52 4.96
N VAL A 189 3.50 12.47 4.57
CA VAL A 189 2.34 12.88 5.37
C VAL A 189 1.13 12.85 4.44
N GLY A 190 0.21 11.92 4.72
CA GLY A 190 -0.84 11.56 3.78
C GLY A 190 -0.24 11.02 2.47
N ARG A 191 -0.34 11.80 1.39
CA ARG A 191 0.21 11.46 0.06
C ARG A 191 1.36 12.39 -0.38
N ALA A 192 1.80 13.28 0.50
CA ALA A 192 2.78 14.30 0.17
C ALA A 192 4.13 14.01 0.84
N LEU A 193 5.21 14.26 0.11
CA LEU A 193 6.58 14.01 0.55
C LEU A 193 7.09 15.18 1.40
N VAL A 194 7.63 14.87 2.58
CA VAL A 194 8.33 15.85 3.42
C VAL A 194 9.79 15.90 3.00
N SER A 195 10.20 17.03 2.44
CA SER A 195 11.46 17.18 1.71
C SER A 195 12.72 17.19 2.58
N ASN A 196 12.61 17.65 3.82
CA ASN A 196 13.72 17.84 4.77
C ASN A 196 13.74 16.82 5.92
N ALA A 197 12.95 15.74 5.83
CA ALA A 197 12.89 14.72 6.86
C ALA A 197 12.84 13.30 6.28
N CYS A 198 13.26 12.33 7.07
CA CYS A 198 13.11 10.92 6.80
C CYS A 198 12.62 10.18 8.05
N VAL A 199 12.11 8.96 7.87
CA VAL A 199 11.79 8.03 8.95
C VAL A 199 12.85 6.94 8.94
N LEU A 200 13.61 6.84 10.03
CA LEU A 200 14.52 5.75 10.33
C LEU A 200 13.76 4.65 11.07
N THR A 201 13.76 3.46 10.52
CA THR A 201 13.31 2.22 11.15
C THR A 201 14.53 1.42 11.59
N LEU A 202 14.56 0.97 12.84
CA LEU A 202 15.63 0.14 13.41
C LEU A 202 15.04 -0.93 14.32
N PRO A 203 15.62 -2.14 14.42
CA PRO A 203 15.26 -3.06 15.49
C PRO A 203 15.58 -2.45 16.86
N GLY A 204 14.68 -2.59 17.81
CA GLY A 204 14.92 -2.13 19.16
C GLY A 204 13.73 -2.31 20.07
N GLU A 205 14.01 -2.57 21.34
CA GLU A 205 12.98 -2.65 22.37
C GLU A 205 12.73 -1.29 23.03
N PRO A 206 11.51 -1.06 23.55
CA PRO A 206 11.24 0.09 24.38
C PRO A 206 12.09 0.09 25.66
N GLN A 207 12.76 1.21 25.95
CA GLN A 207 13.65 1.33 27.12
C GLN A 207 12.93 1.78 28.40
N GLY A 208 11.60 1.94 28.37
CA GLY A 208 10.82 2.48 29.47
C GLY A 208 9.34 2.07 29.40
N PRO A 209 8.46 2.75 30.16
CA PRO A 209 7.02 2.50 30.14
C PRO A 209 6.44 2.56 28.72
N VAL A 210 5.55 1.64 28.38
CA VAL A 210 4.97 1.52 27.03
C VAL A 210 3.45 1.57 27.07
N VAL A 211 2.87 2.45 26.28
CA VAL A 211 1.46 2.36 25.90
C VAL A 211 1.34 1.40 24.72
N ARG A 212 0.66 0.29 24.94
CA ARG A 212 0.44 -0.74 23.92
C ARG A 212 -0.87 -0.46 23.19
N VAL A 213 -0.81 -0.45 21.87
CA VAL A 213 -1.96 -0.25 21.00
C VAL A 213 -2.27 -1.55 20.30
N ALA A 214 -3.33 -2.24 20.68
CA ALA A 214 -3.73 -3.49 20.06
C ALA A 214 -4.99 -3.28 19.21
N ALA A 215 -4.97 -3.81 17.98
CA ALA A 215 -6.21 -4.02 17.25
C ALA A 215 -6.93 -5.21 17.89
N GLY A 216 -8.09 -4.95 18.48
CA GLY A 216 -8.96 -6.01 18.99
C GLY A 216 -9.93 -6.45 17.92
N GLU A 217 -10.19 -7.75 17.83
CA GLU A 217 -11.47 -8.20 17.32
C GLU A 217 -12.52 -7.69 18.30
N GLY A 218 -13.47 -6.89 17.81
CA GLY A 218 -14.58 -6.50 18.65
C GLY A 218 -15.35 -7.78 19.06
N PRO A 219 -16.03 -7.78 20.22
CA PRO A 219 -17.09 -8.76 20.40
C PRO A 219 -18.02 -8.70 19.18
N GLY A 220 -18.59 -9.84 18.78
CA GLY A 220 -19.44 -9.97 17.57
C GLY A 220 -20.67 -9.05 17.55
N ASP A 221 -20.87 -8.26 18.60
CA ASP A 221 -21.93 -7.26 18.78
C ASP A 221 -21.67 -5.94 18.05
N LEU A 222 -20.49 -5.74 17.44
CA LEU A 222 -20.24 -4.56 16.63
C LEU A 222 -20.88 -4.68 15.24
N GLU A 223 -21.44 -3.56 14.76
CA GLU A 223 -21.95 -3.49 13.39
C GLU A 223 -20.85 -3.90 12.38
N PRO A 224 -21.19 -4.66 11.32
CA PRO A 224 -20.22 -5.09 10.33
C PRO A 224 -19.37 -3.93 9.78
N GLY A 225 -18.05 -4.06 9.88
CA GLY A 225 -17.10 -3.03 9.42
C GLY A 225 -16.57 -2.10 10.53
N LEU A 226 -17.13 -2.17 11.73
CA LEU A 226 -16.56 -1.56 12.93
C LEU A 226 -15.51 -2.49 13.58
N ARG A 227 -14.51 -1.87 14.19
CA ARG A 227 -13.37 -2.49 14.87
C ARG A 227 -13.08 -1.74 16.16
N ARG A 228 -12.42 -2.41 17.10
CA ARG A 228 -11.93 -1.80 18.33
C ARG A 228 -10.42 -1.72 18.33
N LEU A 229 -9.91 -0.63 18.87
CA LEU A 229 -8.50 -0.43 19.15
C LEU A 229 -8.35 -0.17 20.63
N THR A 230 -7.60 -1.02 21.32
CA THR A 230 -7.41 -0.91 22.76
C THR A 230 -6.04 -0.32 23.02
N LEU A 231 -6.00 0.76 23.79
CA LEU A 231 -4.78 1.36 24.31
C LEU A 231 -4.63 0.91 25.76
N THR A 232 -3.53 0.26 26.08
CA THR A 232 -3.22 -0.18 27.45
C THR A 232 -2.01 0.59 27.95
N ALA A 233 -2.21 1.37 29.00
CA ALA A 233 -1.13 2.08 29.69
C ALA A 233 -0.23 1.11 30.47
N PRO A 234 0.98 1.57 30.86
CA PRO A 234 1.92 0.76 31.65
C PRO A 234 1.35 0.31 33.00
N ASP A 235 0.42 1.07 33.57
CA ASP A 235 -0.27 0.77 34.84
C ASP A 235 -1.44 -0.22 34.70
N GLY A 236 -1.67 -0.74 33.49
CA GLY A 236 -2.75 -1.68 33.17
C GLY A 236 -4.10 -1.03 32.88
N ARG A 237 -4.26 0.30 33.03
CA ARG A 237 -5.47 0.99 32.59
C ARG A 237 -5.61 0.85 31.08
N ALA A 238 -6.82 0.52 30.63
CA ALA A 238 -7.09 0.34 29.21
C ALA A 238 -8.26 1.22 28.77
N VAL A 239 -8.15 1.74 27.55
CA VAL A 239 -9.19 2.52 26.89
C VAL A 239 -9.46 1.88 25.54
N ALA A 240 -10.72 1.61 25.25
CA ALA A 240 -11.15 1.07 23.96
C ALA A 240 -11.69 2.18 23.08
N LEU A 241 -11.19 2.26 21.85
CA LEU A 241 -11.62 3.19 20.83
C LEU A 241 -12.35 2.42 19.73
N ALA A 242 -13.48 2.94 19.29
CA ALA A 242 -14.28 2.35 18.23
C ALA A 242 -14.07 3.11 16.92
N TYR A 243 -13.78 2.37 15.86
CA TYR A 243 -13.53 2.94 14.54
C TYR A 243 -14.00 1.98 13.47
N GLY A 244 -14.05 2.42 12.22
CA GLY A 244 -14.37 1.49 11.15
C GLY A 244 -14.44 2.13 9.78
N ILE A 245 -15.06 1.40 8.87
CA ILE A 245 -15.37 1.87 7.52
C ILE A 245 -16.87 1.70 7.32
N ALA A 246 -17.58 2.79 7.08
CA ALA A 246 -18.99 2.73 6.70
C ALA A 246 -19.11 2.40 5.21
N ALA A 247 -20.25 1.82 4.80
CA ALA A 247 -20.54 1.52 3.40
C ALA A 247 -21.70 2.39 2.92
N VAL A 248 -21.39 3.59 2.42
CA VAL A 248 -22.38 4.59 1.99
C VAL A 248 -22.72 4.37 0.51
N PRO A 249 -24.00 4.25 0.11
CA PRO A 249 -24.35 4.11 -1.30
C PRO A 249 -23.80 5.26 -2.14
N SER A 250 -23.32 4.97 -3.35
CA SER A 250 -22.89 6.00 -4.31
C SER A 250 -24.09 6.81 -4.82
N PRO A 251 -23.95 8.13 -5.09
CA PRO A 251 -25.03 8.94 -5.67
C PRO A 251 -25.42 8.46 -7.07
N VAL A 252 -24.50 7.83 -7.81
CA VAL A 252 -24.76 7.19 -9.09
C VAL A 252 -25.01 5.70 -8.86
N PRO A 253 -26.13 5.13 -9.35
CA PRO A 253 -26.43 3.71 -9.25
C PRO A 253 -25.47 2.93 -10.15
N PHE A 254 -24.39 2.47 -9.56
CA PHE A 254 -23.29 1.85 -10.29
C PHE A 254 -23.19 0.37 -9.91
N PRO A 255 -23.89 -0.54 -10.62
CA PRO A 255 -23.79 -1.96 -10.32
C PRO A 255 -22.38 -2.44 -10.62
N LEU A 256 -21.77 -3.09 -9.63
CA LEU A 256 -20.51 -3.78 -9.74
C LEU A 256 -20.77 -5.27 -9.62
N VAL A 257 -20.22 -6.02 -10.57
CA VAL A 257 -20.11 -7.46 -10.49
C VAL A 257 -18.63 -7.78 -10.55
N SER A 258 -18.14 -8.48 -9.53
CA SER A 258 -16.76 -8.93 -9.46
C SER A 258 -16.74 -10.39 -9.05
N CYS A 259 -16.11 -11.21 -9.88
CA CYS A 259 -15.87 -12.62 -9.59
C CYS A 259 -14.37 -12.82 -9.38
N LEU A 260 -13.97 -13.28 -8.20
CA LEU A 260 -12.57 -13.61 -7.91
C LEU A 260 -12.32 -15.09 -8.19
N THR A 261 -12.03 -15.41 -9.46
CA THR A 261 -11.96 -16.80 -9.95
C THR A 261 -10.73 -17.61 -9.51
N TRP A 262 -9.83 -17.05 -8.68
CA TRP A 262 -8.54 -17.68 -8.38
C TRP A 262 -8.57 -18.74 -7.27
N THR A 263 -9.54 -18.69 -6.36
CA THR A 263 -9.60 -19.66 -5.24
C THR A 263 -10.99 -20.23 -4.99
N ARG A 264 -12.07 -19.49 -5.29
CA ARG A 264 -13.48 -19.94 -5.27
C ARG A 264 -14.30 -19.09 -6.24
N HIS A 265 -15.34 -19.64 -6.87
CA HIS A 265 -16.28 -18.86 -7.70
C HIS A 265 -17.19 -17.96 -6.84
N GLU A 266 -16.60 -17.13 -5.99
CA GLU A 266 -17.31 -16.12 -5.21
C GLU A 266 -17.49 -14.88 -6.09
N CYS A 267 -18.66 -14.80 -6.72
CA CYS A 267 -19.11 -13.60 -7.39
C CYS A 267 -19.85 -12.73 -6.39
N THR A 268 -19.41 -11.47 -6.27
CA THR A 268 -20.12 -10.44 -5.53
C THR A 268 -20.80 -9.51 -6.53
N ALA A 269 -22.10 -9.30 -6.35
CA ALA A 269 -22.89 -8.35 -7.11
C ALA A 269 -23.56 -7.36 -6.16
N GLY A 270 -23.46 -6.07 -6.46
CA GLY A 270 -24.08 -5.03 -5.64
C GLY A 270 -23.90 -3.66 -6.26
N LEU A 271 -24.56 -2.65 -5.69
CA LEU A 271 -24.26 -1.26 -6.06
C LEU A 271 -22.95 -0.83 -5.40
N TYR A 272 -22.15 -0.05 -6.12
CA TYR A 272 -20.96 0.56 -5.59
C TYR A 272 -21.29 1.39 -4.35
N ARG A 273 -20.54 1.14 -3.28
CA ARG A 273 -20.61 1.89 -2.03
C ARG A 273 -19.29 2.60 -1.79
N LEU A 274 -19.37 3.88 -1.46
CA LEU A 274 -18.26 4.64 -0.91
C LEU A 274 -17.90 4.06 0.46
N LYS A 275 -16.61 4.05 0.77
CA LYS A 275 -16.06 3.46 1.99
C LYS A 275 -15.40 4.52 2.88
N PRO A 276 -16.13 5.52 3.39
CA PRO A 276 -15.54 6.52 4.28
C PRO A 276 -15.19 5.87 5.63
N GLY A 277 -14.09 6.34 6.24
CA GLY A 277 -13.75 5.99 7.62
C GLY A 277 -14.75 6.63 8.60
N VAL A 278 -15.00 5.96 9.72
CA VAL A 278 -15.79 6.46 10.86
C VAL A 278 -15.01 6.37 12.15
N GLY A 279 -15.29 7.26 13.09
CA GLY A 279 -14.70 7.31 14.44
C GLY A 279 -13.31 7.94 14.50
N GLY A 280 -12.65 8.11 13.34
CA GLY A 280 -11.40 8.85 13.19
C GLY A 280 -11.65 10.31 12.79
N GLY A 281 -10.99 11.26 13.46
CA GLY A 281 -11.00 12.67 13.05
C GLY A 281 -10.25 12.92 11.73
N ALA A 282 -9.87 14.17 11.46
CA ALA A 282 -9.14 14.54 10.24
C ALA A 282 -7.81 13.76 10.05
N GLY A 283 -7.18 13.31 11.14
CA GLY A 283 -5.97 12.47 11.13
C GLY A 283 -6.22 10.96 11.05
N GLY A 284 -7.45 10.51 10.79
CA GLY A 284 -7.83 9.09 10.75
C GLY A 284 -7.56 8.38 12.08
N PHE A 285 -7.07 7.13 12.02
CA PHE A 285 -6.80 6.31 13.21
C PHE A 285 -5.68 6.88 14.08
N ALA A 286 -4.64 7.46 13.47
CA ALA A 286 -3.55 8.08 14.21
C ALA A 286 -4.03 9.31 14.99
N GLY A 287 -4.90 10.14 14.38
CA GLY A 287 -5.51 11.28 15.08
C GLY A 287 -6.42 10.89 16.23
N MET A 288 -7.14 9.77 16.11
CA MET A 288 -7.95 9.23 17.19
C MET A 288 -7.08 8.79 18.39
N VAL A 289 -6.01 8.03 18.14
CA VAL A 289 -5.05 7.62 19.18
C VAL A 289 -4.33 8.83 19.78
N ALA A 290 -3.92 9.78 18.94
CA ALA A 290 -3.27 11.00 19.38
C ALA A 290 -4.16 11.85 20.29
N GLY A 291 -5.45 11.99 19.96
CA GLY A 291 -6.41 12.73 20.80
C GLY A 291 -6.54 12.14 22.20
N VAL A 292 -6.65 10.81 22.30
CA VAL A 292 -6.81 10.10 23.57
C VAL A 292 -5.55 10.22 24.44
N LEU A 293 -4.37 10.21 23.81
CA LEU A 293 -3.08 10.37 24.47
C LEU A 293 -2.66 11.84 24.67
N GLY A 294 -3.45 12.81 24.19
CA GLY A 294 -3.11 14.23 24.27
C GLY A 294 -1.87 14.63 23.46
N LEU A 295 -1.57 13.94 22.35
CA LEU A 295 -0.39 14.22 21.55
C LEU A 295 -0.55 15.50 20.72
N ALA A 296 0.50 16.32 20.71
CA ALA A 296 0.59 17.46 19.80
C ALA A 296 0.86 16.98 18.36
N GLU A 297 0.14 17.58 17.41
CA GLU A 297 0.46 17.44 15.98
C GLU A 297 1.84 18.03 15.70
N ARG A 298 2.57 17.41 14.77
CA ARG A 298 3.83 17.93 14.28
C ARG A 298 3.51 19.03 13.26
N PRO A 299 3.83 20.32 13.51
CA PRO A 299 3.67 21.37 12.51
C PRO A 299 4.45 21.04 11.24
N ILE A 300 3.72 20.92 10.14
CA ILE A 300 4.28 20.71 8.81
C ILE A 300 3.89 21.91 7.96
N HIS A 301 4.89 22.63 7.49
CA HIS A 301 4.67 23.77 6.62
C HIS A 301 4.56 23.32 5.18
N THR A 302 3.61 23.92 4.49
CA THR A 302 3.42 23.74 3.06
C THR A 302 3.98 24.97 2.35
N THR A 303 5.04 24.78 1.57
CA THR A 303 5.61 25.84 0.73
C THR A 303 5.38 25.51 -0.73
N ARG A 304 5.12 26.53 -1.56
CA ARG A 304 4.96 26.34 -3.00
C ARG A 304 6.20 26.86 -3.71
N THR A 305 6.99 25.96 -4.29
CA THR A 305 8.23 26.31 -5.00
C THR A 305 8.16 25.78 -6.42
N GLY A 306 8.26 26.67 -7.42
CA GLY A 306 8.18 26.29 -8.83
C GLY A 306 6.87 25.59 -9.21
N GLY A 307 5.76 25.98 -8.59
CA GLY A 307 4.44 25.36 -8.82
C GLY A 307 4.21 24.02 -8.13
N ARG A 308 5.22 23.42 -7.49
CA ARG A 308 5.10 22.19 -6.69
C ARG A 308 4.86 22.52 -5.22
N LEU A 309 3.97 21.77 -4.58
CA LEU A 309 3.77 21.79 -3.14
C LEU A 309 4.88 20.97 -2.47
N ILE A 310 5.66 21.60 -1.61
CA ILE A 310 6.72 20.99 -0.82
C ILE A 310 6.30 21.04 0.64
N LEU A 311 6.29 19.88 1.29
CA LEU A 311 6.13 19.82 2.73
C LEU A 311 7.50 19.86 3.40
N SER A 312 7.61 20.63 4.48
CA SER A 312 8.82 20.70 5.29
C SER A 312 8.47 20.85 6.76
N LEU A 313 9.30 20.24 7.61
CA LEU A 313 9.30 20.56 9.04
C LEU A 313 9.84 21.98 9.24
N ASP A 314 9.39 22.64 10.30
CA ASP A 314 9.92 23.94 10.68
C ASP A 314 11.39 23.85 11.16
N GLU A 315 12.07 24.99 11.23
CA GLU A 315 13.49 25.04 11.61
C GLU A 315 13.72 24.64 13.07
N ALA A 316 12.82 25.00 13.98
CA ALA A 316 12.94 24.68 15.39
C ALA A 316 12.84 23.16 15.63
N GLN A 317 11.90 22.50 14.96
CA GLN A 317 11.75 21.05 14.94
C GLN A 317 12.92 20.36 14.28
N THR A 318 13.37 20.86 13.13
CA THR A 318 14.54 20.28 12.44
C THR A 318 15.75 20.30 13.37
N ARG A 319 15.97 21.40 14.09
CA ARG A 319 17.02 21.51 15.12
C ARG A 319 16.79 20.57 16.30
N ALA A 320 15.57 20.48 16.82
CA ALA A 320 15.24 19.58 17.93
C ALA A 320 15.47 18.10 17.57
N LEU A 321 15.07 17.69 16.36
CA LEU A 321 15.30 16.33 15.84
C LEU A 321 16.78 16.06 15.60
N ALA A 322 17.52 17.06 15.09
CA ALA A 322 18.96 16.94 14.92
C ALA A 322 19.66 16.70 16.26
N ALA A 323 19.32 17.46 17.30
CA ALA A 323 19.89 17.30 18.64
C ALA A 323 19.64 15.89 19.23
N GLY A 324 18.47 15.31 19.00
CA GLY A 324 18.11 13.95 19.44
C GLY A 324 18.59 12.82 18.52
N SER A 325 19.18 13.14 17.36
CA SER A 325 19.47 12.14 16.32
C SER A 325 20.76 11.33 16.54
N ALA A 326 21.74 11.87 17.26
CA ALA A 326 23.08 11.26 17.36
C ALA A 326 23.05 9.82 17.92
N PRO A 327 22.29 9.49 18.99
CA PRO A 327 22.18 8.11 19.47
C PRO A 327 21.55 7.17 18.44
N ALA A 328 20.53 7.63 17.70
CA ALA A 328 19.87 6.81 16.68
C ALA A 328 20.78 6.51 15.49
N VAL A 329 21.58 7.48 15.05
CA VAL A 329 22.59 7.29 13.98
C VAL A 329 23.69 6.34 14.44
N ALA A 330 24.17 6.48 15.68
CA ALA A 330 25.16 5.57 16.24
C ALA A 330 24.63 4.13 16.32
N GLN A 331 23.39 3.95 16.78
CA GLN A 331 22.70 2.66 16.80
C GLN A 331 22.55 2.08 15.38
N ALA A 332 22.14 2.88 14.40
CA ALA A 332 22.02 2.45 13.00
C ALA A 332 23.36 1.97 12.43
N ARG A 333 24.45 2.72 12.67
CA ARG A 333 25.79 2.33 12.20
C ARG A 333 26.28 1.06 12.88
N ALA A 334 26.05 0.92 14.18
CA ALA A 334 26.41 -0.30 14.91
C ALA A 334 25.63 -1.52 14.39
N PHE A 335 24.32 -1.37 14.19
CA PHE A 335 23.47 -2.42 13.62
C PHE A 335 23.89 -2.79 12.20
N GLY A 336 24.15 -1.80 11.34
CA GLY A 336 24.63 -2.03 9.98
C GLY A 336 25.94 -2.81 9.93
N ARG A 337 26.92 -2.47 10.78
CA ARG A 337 28.17 -3.23 10.90
C ARG A 337 27.92 -4.67 11.36
N GLN A 338 27.13 -4.85 12.42
CA GLN A 338 26.82 -6.19 12.92
C GLN A 338 26.10 -7.05 11.88
N ALA A 339 25.24 -6.46 11.05
CA ALA A 339 24.58 -7.17 9.95
C ALA A 339 25.59 -7.63 8.89
N VAL A 340 26.52 -6.76 8.50
CA VAL A 340 27.63 -7.10 7.59
C VAL A 340 28.49 -8.22 8.16
N ASP A 341 28.97 -8.06 9.40
CA ASP A 341 29.82 -9.05 10.07
C ASP A 341 29.14 -10.43 10.14
N ARG A 342 27.85 -10.45 10.48
CA ARG A 342 27.06 -11.70 10.55
C ARG A 342 26.89 -12.35 9.18
N SER A 343 26.62 -11.56 8.15
CA SER A 343 26.48 -12.08 6.78
C SER A 343 27.81 -12.60 6.22
N LEU A 344 28.91 -11.90 6.46
CA LEU A 344 30.25 -12.36 6.09
C LEU A 344 30.62 -13.63 6.84
N ALA A 345 30.37 -13.70 8.16
CA ALA A 345 30.65 -14.90 8.94
C ALA A 345 29.83 -16.12 8.45
N ARG A 346 28.55 -15.95 8.12
CA ARG A 346 27.72 -17.01 7.53
C ARG A 346 28.22 -17.43 6.16
N PHE A 347 28.60 -16.47 5.32
CA PHE A 347 29.16 -16.76 4.02
C PHE A 347 30.50 -17.51 4.12
N SER A 348 31.36 -17.16 5.08
CA SER A 348 32.61 -17.89 5.34
C SER A 348 32.36 -19.34 5.79
N ARG A 349 31.34 -19.60 6.62
CA ARG A 349 30.92 -20.97 6.97
C ARG A 349 30.42 -21.73 5.74
N LEU A 350 29.61 -21.09 4.88
CA LEU A 350 29.18 -21.67 3.62
C LEU A 350 30.39 -21.98 2.71
N MET A 351 31.36 -21.08 2.60
CA MET A 351 32.61 -21.32 1.87
C MET A 351 33.37 -22.51 2.46
N ALA A 352 33.39 -22.67 3.79
CA ALA A 352 33.99 -23.83 4.46
C ALA A 352 33.25 -25.16 4.21
N GLY A 353 32.10 -25.12 3.52
CA GLY A 353 31.32 -26.29 3.13
C GLY A 353 30.24 -26.69 4.14
N GLU A 354 30.03 -25.89 5.18
CA GLU A 354 28.95 -26.08 6.14
C GLU A 354 27.58 -25.84 5.49
N ASP A 355 26.62 -26.73 5.75
CA ASP A 355 25.24 -26.52 5.34
C ASP A 355 24.60 -25.49 6.29
N LEU A 356 24.13 -24.37 5.72
CA LEU A 356 23.36 -23.39 6.47
C LEU A 356 21.94 -23.93 6.67
N ALA A 357 21.40 -23.77 7.88
CA ALA A 357 19.99 -24.08 8.13
C ALA A 357 19.08 -23.18 7.27
N GLN A 358 17.86 -23.63 6.98
CA GLN A 358 16.91 -22.88 6.14
C GLN A 358 16.60 -21.46 6.67
N ASP A 359 16.73 -21.23 7.98
CA ASP A 359 16.55 -19.94 8.65
C ASP A 359 17.86 -19.14 8.82
N GLU A 360 19.01 -19.73 8.49
CA GLU A 360 20.33 -19.09 8.49
C GLU A 360 20.67 -18.39 7.17
N ASP A 361 19.68 -18.13 6.32
CA ASP A 361 19.89 -17.38 5.08
C ASP A 361 20.61 -16.06 5.37
N PHE A 362 21.63 -15.77 4.57
CA PHE A 362 22.35 -14.50 4.61
C PHE A 362 21.93 -13.70 3.39
N SER A 363 21.78 -12.40 3.55
CA SER A 363 21.44 -11.56 2.41
C SER A 363 22.64 -11.52 1.45
N ARG A 364 22.58 -12.30 0.36
CA ARG A 364 23.60 -12.40 -0.69
C ARG A 364 24.19 -11.05 -1.09
N TRP A 365 23.31 -10.07 -1.28
CA TRP A 365 23.70 -8.73 -1.68
C TRP A 365 24.57 -7.99 -0.63
N ILE A 366 24.46 -8.32 0.67
CA ILE A 366 25.36 -7.82 1.73
C ILE A 366 26.78 -8.22 1.43
N VAL A 367 26.97 -9.51 1.20
CA VAL A 367 28.28 -10.10 0.96
C VAL A 367 28.85 -9.54 -0.35
N VAL A 368 28.04 -9.47 -1.40
CA VAL A 368 28.42 -8.87 -2.70
C VAL A 368 28.88 -7.42 -2.53
N SER A 369 28.17 -6.61 -1.75
CA SER A 369 28.52 -5.20 -1.52
C SER A 369 29.75 -5.01 -0.61
N ASN A 370 30.23 -6.09 0.03
CA ASN A 370 31.39 -6.12 0.91
C ASN A 370 32.37 -7.22 0.46
N ALA A 371 32.45 -7.49 -0.85
CA ALA A 371 33.28 -8.55 -1.42
C ALA A 371 34.77 -8.28 -1.22
N ASP A 372 35.16 -7.01 -0.99
CA ASP A 372 36.51 -6.61 -0.59
C ASP A 372 37.00 -7.25 0.73
N GLN A 373 36.06 -7.72 1.57
CA GLN A 373 36.35 -8.40 2.83
C GLN A 373 36.37 -9.94 2.71
N VAL A 374 36.11 -10.48 1.52
CA VAL A 374 36.10 -11.92 1.25
C VAL A 374 37.48 -12.37 0.78
N ASP A 375 38.00 -13.46 1.34
CA ASP A 375 39.26 -14.08 0.89
C ASP A 375 39.06 -14.73 -0.50
N PRO A 376 39.71 -14.21 -1.56
CA PRO A 376 39.51 -14.71 -2.92
C PRO A 376 39.96 -16.16 -3.09
N GLU A 377 41.00 -16.61 -2.38
CA GLU A 377 41.50 -17.99 -2.50
C GLU A 377 40.55 -18.99 -1.84
N ALA A 378 40.00 -18.63 -0.67
CA ALA A 378 38.96 -19.40 0.00
C ALA A 378 37.69 -19.49 -0.87
N LEU A 379 37.32 -18.40 -1.54
CA LEU A 379 36.18 -18.36 -2.46
C LEU A 379 36.41 -19.24 -3.68
N LEU A 380 37.58 -19.19 -4.32
CA LEU A 380 37.93 -20.06 -5.45
C LEU A 380 37.84 -21.55 -5.05
N ALA A 381 38.39 -21.90 -3.88
CA ALA A 381 38.30 -23.27 -3.37
C ALA A 381 36.85 -23.70 -3.09
N ALA A 382 36.02 -22.80 -2.56
CA ALA A 382 34.60 -23.06 -2.31
C ALA A 382 33.81 -23.26 -3.61
N ILE A 383 34.09 -22.45 -4.63
CA ILE A 383 33.54 -22.61 -5.98
C ILE A 383 33.90 -23.98 -6.54
N GLY A 384 35.18 -24.38 -6.50
CA GLY A 384 35.62 -25.69 -6.99
C GLY A 384 34.89 -26.86 -6.32
N ARG A 385 34.65 -26.77 -5.01
CA ARG A 385 33.84 -27.76 -4.27
C ARG A 385 32.38 -27.76 -4.71
N ALA A 386 31.76 -26.58 -4.83
CA ALA A 386 30.34 -26.44 -5.13
C ALA A 386 29.99 -26.91 -6.55
N TYR A 387 30.85 -26.72 -7.54
CA TYR A 387 30.62 -27.21 -8.91
C TYR A 387 30.72 -28.73 -9.04
N GLY A 388 31.36 -29.41 -8.09
CA GLY A 388 31.34 -30.87 -8.00
C GLY A 388 30.03 -31.45 -7.48
N ASP A 389 29.11 -30.62 -6.97
CA ASP A 389 27.86 -31.05 -6.33
C ASP A 389 26.64 -30.29 -6.88
N CYS A 390 25.91 -30.94 -7.80
CA CYS A 390 24.72 -30.37 -8.43
C CYS A 390 23.58 -30.02 -7.46
N SER A 391 23.61 -30.51 -6.21
CA SER A 391 22.59 -30.19 -5.20
C SER A 391 22.74 -28.77 -4.62
N ARG A 392 23.87 -28.08 -4.89
CA ARG A 392 24.25 -26.80 -4.28
C ARG A 392 24.07 -25.58 -5.21
N SER A 393 23.09 -25.59 -6.11
CA SER A 393 22.87 -24.51 -7.10
C SER A 393 22.74 -23.11 -6.49
N SER A 394 22.08 -22.97 -5.33
CA SER A 394 21.97 -21.67 -4.63
C SER A 394 23.31 -21.15 -4.10
N ALA A 395 24.17 -22.03 -3.62
CA ALA A 395 25.52 -21.66 -3.15
C ALA A 395 26.42 -21.29 -4.32
N GLN A 396 26.34 -22.02 -5.44
CA GLN A 396 27.06 -21.71 -6.68
C GLN A 396 26.73 -20.28 -7.15
N GLN A 397 25.43 -19.93 -7.18
CA GLN A 397 25.00 -18.58 -7.55
C GLN A 397 25.56 -17.52 -6.58
N ALA A 398 25.50 -17.77 -5.28
CA ALA A 398 26.02 -16.85 -4.28
C ALA A 398 27.53 -16.61 -4.45
N PHE A 399 28.31 -17.67 -4.67
CA PHE A 399 29.74 -17.56 -4.89
C PHE A 399 30.08 -16.84 -6.19
N ALA A 400 29.36 -17.10 -7.28
CA ALA A 400 29.57 -16.45 -8.56
C ALA A 400 29.35 -14.93 -8.48
N ASP A 401 28.28 -14.49 -7.80
CA ASP A 401 28.03 -13.06 -7.60
C ASP A 401 29.09 -12.39 -6.75
N VAL A 402 29.55 -13.04 -5.68
CA VAL A 402 30.59 -12.49 -4.82
C VAL A 402 31.91 -12.42 -5.57
N ALA A 403 32.26 -13.44 -6.37
CA ALA A 403 33.44 -13.45 -7.22
C ALA A 403 33.38 -12.30 -8.25
N ALA A 404 32.25 -12.11 -8.92
CA ALA A 404 32.05 -11.03 -9.88
C ALA A 404 32.20 -9.63 -9.25
N ALA A 405 31.88 -9.50 -7.96
CA ALA A 405 31.96 -8.24 -7.21
C ALA A 405 33.30 -8.00 -6.50
N LEU A 406 34.27 -8.93 -6.58
CA LEU A 406 35.59 -8.72 -6.00
C LEU A 406 36.29 -7.47 -6.58
N PRO A 407 37.12 -6.79 -5.78
CA PRO A 407 38.03 -5.76 -6.29
C PRO A 407 38.85 -6.29 -7.47
N ALA A 408 39.12 -5.46 -8.47
CA ALA A 408 39.77 -5.89 -9.72
C ALA A 408 41.08 -6.65 -9.48
N GLU A 409 41.89 -6.22 -8.52
CA GLU A 409 43.15 -6.88 -8.14
C GLU A 409 42.93 -8.26 -7.52
N ALA A 410 41.87 -8.44 -6.72
CA ALA A 410 41.52 -9.72 -6.13
C ALA A 410 40.94 -10.67 -7.18
N PHE A 411 40.09 -10.13 -8.06
CA PHE A 411 39.50 -10.89 -9.16
C PHE A 411 40.56 -11.38 -10.15
N ALA A 412 41.53 -10.54 -10.53
CA ALA A 412 42.59 -10.92 -11.47
C ALA A 412 43.44 -12.11 -10.99
N ARG A 413 43.53 -12.33 -9.67
CA ARG A 413 44.26 -13.49 -9.10
C ARG A 413 43.53 -14.81 -9.32
N ILE A 414 42.20 -14.82 -9.18
CA ILE A 414 41.41 -16.06 -9.23
C ILE A 414 40.63 -16.25 -10.55
N GLY A 415 40.39 -15.17 -11.29
CA GLY A 415 39.59 -15.14 -12.51
C GLY A 415 40.03 -16.15 -13.57
N PRO A 416 41.34 -16.27 -13.90
CA PRO A 416 41.81 -17.27 -14.87
C PRO A 416 41.43 -18.71 -14.49
N SER A 417 41.36 -19.02 -13.19
CA SER A 417 40.94 -20.33 -12.68
C SER A 417 39.43 -20.53 -12.69
N LEU A 418 38.65 -19.44 -12.74
CA LEU A 418 37.18 -19.49 -12.85
C LEU A 418 36.70 -19.63 -14.30
N ALA A 419 37.50 -19.23 -15.29
CA ALA A 419 37.11 -19.27 -16.71
C ALA A 419 36.58 -20.63 -17.20
N PRO A 420 37.17 -21.80 -16.83
CA PRO A 420 36.65 -23.10 -17.26
C PRO A 420 35.27 -23.43 -16.68
N LEU A 421 34.86 -22.77 -15.59
CA LEU A 421 33.62 -23.05 -14.86
C LEU A 421 32.41 -22.30 -15.43
N VAL A 422 32.64 -21.24 -16.22
CA VAL A 422 31.57 -20.33 -16.64
C VAL A 422 30.72 -20.85 -17.81
N GLY A 423 31.18 -21.86 -18.55
CA GLY A 423 30.36 -22.71 -19.44
C GLY A 423 29.26 -22.00 -20.27
N GLU A 424 28.17 -22.72 -20.57
CA GLU A 424 26.93 -22.17 -21.16
C GLU A 424 25.88 -21.80 -20.09
N ASP A 425 26.23 -21.79 -18.80
CA ASP A 425 25.26 -21.58 -17.74
C ASP A 425 24.90 -20.10 -17.58
N ALA A 426 23.68 -19.76 -18.01
CA ALA A 426 23.11 -18.42 -17.88
C ALA A 426 23.08 -17.91 -16.42
N ALA A 427 23.14 -18.79 -15.42
CA ALA A 427 23.21 -18.40 -14.01
C ALA A 427 24.51 -17.64 -13.63
N LEU A 428 25.51 -17.64 -14.51
CA LEU A 428 26.85 -17.07 -14.29
C LEU A 428 27.13 -15.83 -15.14
N GLU A 429 26.11 -15.23 -15.75
CA GLU A 429 26.26 -14.09 -16.65
C GLU A 429 27.11 -12.95 -16.05
N GLY A 430 26.88 -12.60 -14.78
CA GLY A 430 27.66 -11.56 -14.09
C GLY A 430 29.16 -11.90 -13.96
N LEU A 431 29.49 -13.18 -13.75
CA LEU A 431 30.87 -13.66 -13.70
C LEU A 431 31.48 -13.72 -15.09
N ALA A 432 30.71 -14.09 -16.11
CA ALA A 432 31.16 -14.11 -17.52
C ALA A 432 31.56 -12.71 -18.00
N VAL A 433 30.74 -11.70 -17.72
CA VAL A 433 31.05 -10.30 -18.02
C VAL A 433 32.36 -9.89 -17.33
N ARG A 434 32.52 -10.25 -16.05
CA ARG A 434 33.71 -9.90 -15.28
C ARG A 434 34.98 -10.60 -15.79
N LEU A 435 34.87 -11.84 -16.27
CA LEU A 435 35.99 -12.54 -16.90
C LEU A 435 36.43 -11.90 -18.21
N GLY A 436 35.49 -11.37 -19.00
CA GLY A 436 35.80 -10.63 -20.22
C GLY A 436 36.66 -9.38 -19.99
N ASP A 437 36.64 -8.81 -18.77
CA ASP A 437 37.53 -7.70 -18.39
C ASP A 437 39.01 -8.12 -18.31
N LEU A 438 39.31 -9.43 -18.26
CA LEU A 438 40.68 -9.97 -18.18
C LEU A 438 41.31 -10.26 -19.56
N GLY A 439 40.55 -10.10 -20.65
CA GLY A 439 40.94 -10.49 -22.01
C GLY A 439 40.46 -11.89 -22.37
#